data_AF-A0AAD0EEQ0-F1
#
_entry.id   AF-A0AAD0EEQ0-F1
#
_cell.length_a   1.000
_cell.length_b   1.000
_cell.length_c   1.000
_cell.angle_alpha   90.00
_cell.angle_beta   90.00
_cell.angle_gamma   90.00
#
_symmetry.space_group_name_H-M   'P 1'
#
loop_
_entity.id
_entity.type
_entity.pdbx_description
1 polymer ?
#
loop_
_entity_poly.entity_id
_entity_poly.type
_entity_poly.pdbx_seq_one_letter_code
_entity_poly.pdbx_strand_id
1 'polypeptide(L)'
;MPNAVLNDILELEEWLEYIGGVVSYSGNTDLLAAFNASNVTQLTVGEFLTIINAAEQAILSINWQDLVDQVADLLDTPFISAQLTAAEKQTILDSLSMIEPSDITEGFDLLRAEFAGISTGTLVVDALSIAGEDTPVGTDGDDVLTGTVGSDDVRLATGNDAFAAGQGDLGDDTVRGGSGNDTINGGSGQDVLFGGSGEDVLRGGWGSDLMKGGRQADVLIGAQGRDTIYGEGGADRLDGGAGNDRLVGGSGHDTILGGAGIDRLFGGNGNDSLVGGAQADYFIFRGNFGDDTIRGFASRSDAEKIDLRGVSEISDLSDLQDNHLTQDGSNAMIADGQGNTITLLGVDVNDLDAGDFLF
;
A
#
# COMPACT_ATOMS: atom_id res chain seq x y z
N MET A 1 28.65 12.82 23.42
CA MET A 1 28.68 12.46 21.99
C MET A 1 29.47 11.20 21.63
N PRO A 2 30.24 10.54 22.53
CA PRO A 2 30.71 9.16 22.29
C PRO A 2 29.63 8.10 22.53
N ASN A 3 28.71 8.33 23.48
CA ASN A 3 27.62 7.40 23.80
C ASN A 3 26.58 7.21 22.67
N ALA A 4 26.50 8.12 21.69
CA ALA A 4 25.59 7.94 20.56
C ALA A 4 26.15 6.87 19.61
N VAL A 5 27.38 7.08 19.14
CA VAL A 5 28.12 6.10 18.32
C VAL A 5 28.26 4.74 19.00
N LEU A 6 28.42 4.71 20.33
CA LEU A 6 28.52 3.46 21.11
C LEU A 6 27.18 2.71 21.21
N ASN A 7 26.06 3.41 21.41
CA ASN A 7 24.73 2.80 21.35
C ASN A 7 24.40 2.35 19.92
N ASP A 8 24.76 3.16 18.91
CA ASP A 8 24.53 2.86 17.50
C ASP A 8 25.32 1.63 17.01
N ILE A 9 26.48 1.33 17.60
CA ILE A 9 27.28 0.14 17.30
C ILE A 9 26.78 -1.10 18.07
N LEU A 10 26.35 -0.93 19.32
CA LEU A 10 25.90 -2.05 20.16
C LEU A 10 24.46 -2.52 19.84
N GLU A 11 23.66 -1.70 19.16
CA GLU A 11 22.30 -2.05 18.74
C GLU A 11 22.25 -2.68 17.34
N LEU A 12 23.38 -2.91 16.65
CA LEU A 12 23.45 -3.41 15.25
C LEU A 12 22.62 -4.67 14.94
N GLU A 13 22.34 -5.53 15.93
CA GLU A 13 21.46 -6.70 15.80
C GLU A 13 19.97 -6.35 15.60
N GLU A 14 19.52 -5.15 15.97
CA GLU A 14 18.11 -4.71 15.88
C GLU A 14 17.77 -4.02 14.54
N TRP A 15 18.76 -3.74 13.69
CA TRP A 15 18.60 -2.92 12.49
C TRP A 15 18.58 -3.70 11.17
N LEU A 16 18.60 -5.04 11.24
CA LEU A 16 18.70 -5.90 10.07
C LEU A 16 17.61 -6.99 10.08
N GLU A 17 16.78 -7.03 9.03
CA GLU A 17 15.77 -8.09 8.85
C GLU A 17 16.05 -8.87 7.55
N TYR A 18 16.03 -10.22 7.64
CA TYR A 18 16.21 -11.13 6.51
C TYR A 18 14.90 -11.82 6.16
N ILE A 19 14.28 -11.43 5.04
CA ILE A 19 13.07 -12.07 4.51
C ILE A 19 13.30 -12.41 3.03
N GLY A 20 13.13 -13.68 2.66
CA GLY A 20 13.04 -14.08 1.25
C GLY A 20 14.30 -13.91 0.39
N GLY A 21 15.48 -13.68 0.98
CA GLY A 21 16.72 -13.43 0.22
C GLY A 21 17.09 -11.94 0.11
N VAL A 22 16.33 -11.06 0.77
CA VAL A 22 16.58 -9.62 0.91
C VAL A 22 17.01 -9.35 2.36
N VAL A 23 17.98 -8.46 2.54
CA VAL A 23 18.45 -7.97 3.84
C VAL A 23 18.16 -6.46 3.87
N SER A 24 17.38 -6.00 4.84
CA SER A 24 17.01 -4.59 5.01
C SER A 24 17.85 -3.96 6.12
N TYR A 25 18.30 -2.70 5.98
CA TYR A 25 19.12 -1.99 6.99
C TYR A 25 18.49 -0.66 7.42
N SER A 26 18.37 -0.44 8.74
CA SER A 26 17.70 0.76 9.28
C SER A 26 18.58 1.68 10.15
N GLY A 27 19.90 1.43 10.28
CA GLY A 27 20.58 1.74 11.55
C GLY A 27 21.63 2.80 11.74
N ASN A 28 22.05 3.56 10.73
CA ASN A 28 23.04 4.60 11.01
C ASN A 28 23.04 5.70 9.94
N THR A 29 22.85 6.95 10.34
CA THR A 29 22.78 8.11 9.44
C THR A 29 24.11 8.42 8.74
N ASP A 30 25.26 8.12 9.36
CA ASP A 30 26.59 8.33 8.76
C ASP A 30 26.95 7.21 7.77
N LEU A 31 26.58 5.97 8.09
CA LEU A 31 26.75 4.80 7.20
C LEU A 31 25.78 4.89 6.00
N LEU A 32 24.55 5.34 6.25
CA LEU A 32 23.56 5.68 5.22
C LEU A 32 24.02 6.84 4.33
N ALA A 33 24.65 7.88 4.90
CA ALA A 33 25.25 8.96 4.11
C ALA A 33 26.41 8.47 3.22
N ALA A 34 27.20 7.50 3.69
CA ALA A 34 28.26 6.88 2.90
C ALA A 34 27.72 5.99 1.75
N PHE A 35 26.64 5.25 1.99
CA PHE A 35 25.94 4.48 0.96
C PHE A 35 25.28 5.40 -0.08
N ASN A 36 24.57 6.43 0.35
CA ASN A 36 23.90 7.41 -0.51
C ASN A 36 24.88 8.25 -1.35
N ALA A 37 26.06 8.58 -0.81
CA ALA A 37 27.10 9.27 -1.56
C ALA A 37 27.68 8.44 -2.72
N SER A 38 27.44 7.12 -2.72
CA SER A 38 27.98 6.18 -3.69
C SER A 38 27.00 5.77 -4.80
N ASN A 39 25.74 6.26 -4.78
CA ASN A 39 24.65 5.88 -5.73
C ASN A 39 24.45 4.36 -5.86
N VAL A 40 24.71 3.59 -4.81
CA VAL A 40 24.62 2.13 -4.87
C VAL A 40 23.23 1.69 -4.43
N THR A 41 22.40 1.24 -5.38
CA THR A 41 21.04 0.74 -5.12
C THR A 41 20.99 -0.77 -4.86
N GLN A 42 22.05 -1.49 -5.23
CA GLN A 42 22.18 -2.94 -5.03
C GLN A 42 23.63 -3.32 -4.71
N LEU A 43 23.83 -4.22 -3.74
CA LEU A 43 25.14 -4.79 -3.42
C LEU A 43 25.08 -6.32 -3.50
N THR A 44 26.09 -6.95 -4.07
CA THR A 44 26.34 -8.37 -3.82
C THR A 44 26.82 -8.57 -2.39
N VAL A 45 26.62 -9.76 -1.82
CA VAL A 45 27.17 -10.13 -0.49
C VAL A 45 28.67 -9.84 -0.40
N GLY A 46 29.41 -10.05 -1.50
CA GLY A 46 30.85 -9.75 -1.55
C GLY A 46 31.19 -8.25 -1.49
N GLU A 47 30.37 -7.40 -2.11
CA GLU A 47 30.54 -5.94 -2.06
C GLU A 47 30.16 -5.39 -0.68
N PHE A 48 29.09 -5.91 -0.07
CA PHE A 48 28.72 -5.57 1.31
C PHE A 48 29.83 -5.93 2.31
N LEU A 49 30.36 -7.15 2.24
CA LEU A 49 31.50 -7.57 3.08
C LEU A 49 32.74 -6.68 2.86
N THR A 50 32.95 -6.19 1.65
CA THR A 50 34.06 -5.25 1.36
C THR A 50 33.86 -3.91 2.07
N ILE A 51 32.64 -3.38 2.10
CA ILE A 51 32.30 -2.13 2.79
C ILE A 51 32.40 -2.29 4.30
N ILE A 52 31.86 -3.38 4.85
CA ILE A 52 31.95 -3.72 6.28
C ILE A 52 33.41 -3.83 6.73
N ASN A 53 34.26 -4.51 5.94
CA ASN A 53 35.69 -4.58 6.24
C ASN A 53 36.38 -3.22 6.15
N ALA A 54 36.01 -2.37 5.20
CA ALA A 54 36.57 -1.02 5.09
C ALA A 54 36.13 -0.13 6.27
N ALA A 55 34.89 -0.26 6.73
CA ALA A 55 34.36 0.46 7.89
C ALA A 55 35.04 0.02 9.18
N GLU A 56 35.19 -1.29 9.42
CA GLU A 56 35.94 -1.81 10.57
C GLU A 56 37.38 -1.28 10.56
N GLN A 57 38.08 -1.35 9.43
CA GLN A 57 39.46 -0.85 9.34
C GLN A 57 39.54 0.67 9.55
N ALA A 58 38.57 1.44 9.06
CA ALA A 58 38.51 2.89 9.27
C ALA A 58 38.33 3.21 10.76
N ILE A 59 37.42 2.51 11.46
CA ILE A 59 37.16 2.69 12.89
C ILE A 59 38.36 2.24 13.74
N LEU A 60 39.00 1.11 13.38
CA LEU A 60 40.22 0.62 14.04
C LEU A 60 41.44 1.51 13.78
N SER A 61 41.45 2.29 12.69
CA SER A 61 42.52 3.25 12.37
C SER A 61 42.42 4.57 13.13
N ILE A 62 41.28 4.84 13.79
CA ILE A 62 41.15 5.96 14.70
C ILE A 62 42.12 5.73 15.86
N ASN A 63 43.04 6.67 16.07
CA ASN A 63 43.85 6.66 17.26
C ASN A 63 42.99 7.13 18.43
N TRP A 64 42.26 6.19 19.02
CA TRP A 64 41.38 6.42 20.16
C TRP A 64 42.13 7.02 21.34
N GLN A 65 43.41 6.71 21.49
CA GLN A 65 44.27 7.37 22.48
C GLN A 65 44.47 8.86 22.16
N ASP A 66 44.70 9.25 20.91
CA ASP A 66 44.80 10.67 20.53
C ASP A 66 43.47 11.42 20.77
N LEU A 67 42.32 10.76 20.60
CA LEU A 67 41.02 11.35 20.89
C LEU A 67 40.81 11.51 22.41
N VAL A 68 41.14 10.48 23.20
CA VAL A 68 41.13 10.53 24.66
C VAL A 68 42.05 11.64 25.16
N ASP A 69 43.24 11.78 24.58
CA ASP A 69 44.23 12.81 24.94
C ASP A 69 43.72 14.21 24.56
N GLN A 70 43.11 14.38 23.38
CA GLN A 70 42.48 15.65 22.98
C GLN A 70 41.30 16.03 23.88
N VAL A 71 40.50 15.06 24.32
CA VAL A 71 39.40 15.30 25.27
C VAL A 71 39.96 15.61 26.65
N ALA A 72 41.02 14.94 27.09
CA ALA A 72 41.71 15.25 28.35
C ALA A 72 42.25 16.68 28.34
N ASP A 73 42.93 17.10 27.26
CA ASP A 73 43.42 18.46 27.06
C ASP A 73 42.28 19.50 27.09
N LEU A 74 41.13 19.17 26.48
CA LEU A 74 39.95 20.03 26.47
C LEU A 74 39.32 20.16 27.88
N LEU A 75 39.23 19.04 28.62
CA LEU A 75 38.70 19.01 29.99
C LEU A 75 39.57 19.84 30.94
N ASP A 76 40.87 19.95 30.68
CA ASP A 76 41.82 20.74 31.48
C ASP A 76 41.93 22.21 31.08
N THR A 77 41.15 22.66 30.09
CA THR A 77 41.04 24.09 29.81
C THR A 77 40.49 24.86 31.03
N PRO A 78 40.88 26.15 31.21
CA PRO A 78 40.44 26.94 32.37
C PRO A 78 38.92 27.10 32.48
N PHE A 79 38.22 27.09 31.33
CA PHE A 79 36.77 27.19 31.27
C PHE A 79 36.08 25.94 31.80
N ILE A 80 36.51 24.75 31.35
CA ILE A 80 35.91 23.47 31.77
C ILE A 80 36.35 23.08 33.18
N SER A 81 37.60 23.38 33.55
CA SER A 81 38.13 23.15 34.90
C SER A 81 37.42 23.97 36.00
N ALA A 82 36.68 25.01 35.63
CA ALA A 82 35.83 25.77 36.54
C ALA A 82 34.41 25.18 36.69
N GLN A 83 34.03 24.22 35.85
CA GLN A 83 32.68 23.65 35.75
C GLN A 83 32.61 22.19 36.20
N LEU A 84 33.70 21.43 36.07
CA LEU A 84 33.74 19.99 36.39
C LEU A 84 34.78 19.70 37.48
N THR A 85 34.41 18.83 38.42
CA THR A 85 35.33 18.28 39.41
C THR A 85 36.29 17.26 38.78
N ALA A 86 37.41 17.01 39.44
CA ALA A 86 38.38 16.01 38.99
C ALA A 86 37.77 14.60 38.85
N ALA A 87 36.79 14.25 39.70
CA ALA A 87 36.09 12.97 39.63
C ALA A 87 35.18 12.88 38.40
N GLU A 88 34.45 13.96 38.05
CA GLU A 88 33.58 13.98 36.87
C GLU A 88 34.38 13.94 35.56
N LYS A 89 35.53 14.64 35.51
CA LYS A 89 36.47 14.53 34.39
C LYS A 89 36.99 13.11 34.23
N GLN A 90 37.34 12.45 35.33
CA GLN A 90 37.82 11.07 35.30
C GLN A 90 36.72 10.12 34.82
N THR A 91 35.47 10.28 35.25
CA THR A 91 34.34 9.47 34.74
C THR A 91 34.14 9.63 33.22
N ILE A 92 34.32 10.85 32.68
CA ILE A 92 34.25 11.11 31.23
C ILE A 92 35.37 10.39 30.49
N LEU A 93 36.60 10.43 31.01
CA LEU A 93 37.77 9.76 30.41
C LEU A 93 37.69 8.23 30.56
N ASP A 94 37.18 7.73 31.68
CA ASP A 94 36.93 6.31 31.93
C ASP A 94 35.88 5.77 30.95
N SER A 95 34.83 6.56 30.66
CA SER A 95 33.80 6.16 29.68
C SER A 95 34.33 6.14 28.24
N LEU A 96 35.33 6.95 27.93
CA LEU A 96 36.01 7.00 26.62
C LEU A 96 37.07 5.90 26.45
N SER A 97 37.65 5.43 27.55
CA SER A 97 38.70 4.39 27.57
C SER A 97 38.15 2.96 27.66
N MET A 98 36.84 2.76 27.69
CA MET A 98 36.20 1.44 27.59
C MET A 98 36.05 0.93 26.14
N ILE A 99 36.46 1.70 25.13
CA ILE A 99 36.40 1.25 23.73
C ILE A 99 37.70 0.50 23.43
N GLU A 100 37.70 -0.80 23.64
CA GLU A 100 38.82 -1.65 23.22
C GLU A 100 38.66 -2.03 21.74
N PRO A 101 39.75 -2.03 20.94
CA PRO A 101 39.72 -2.53 19.57
C PRO A 101 39.13 -3.94 19.43
N SER A 102 39.20 -4.75 20.50
CA SER A 102 38.60 -6.08 20.56
C SER A 102 37.08 -6.06 20.51
N ASP A 103 36.43 -5.08 21.13
CA ASP A 103 34.96 -5.02 21.24
C ASP A 103 34.34 -4.54 19.91
N ILE A 104 35.06 -3.65 19.22
CA ILE A 104 34.76 -3.28 17.83
C ILE A 104 34.88 -4.51 16.93
N THR A 105 35.97 -5.25 17.05
CA THR A 105 36.21 -6.46 16.23
C THR A 105 35.14 -7.53 16.51
N GLU A 106 34.73 -7.72 17.77
CA GLU A 106 33.69 -8.68 18.16
C GLU A 106 32.33 -8.34 17.54
N GLY A 107 31.91 -7.07 17.53
CA GLY A 107 30.69 -6.63 16.85
C GLY A 107 30.72 -6.87 15.35
N PHE A 108 31.84 -6.58 14.70
CA PHE A 108 32.02 -6.86 13.26
C PHE A 108 32.11 -8.35 12.95
N ASP A 109 32.63 -9.19 13.85
CA ASP A 109 32.70 -10.65 13.69
C ASP A 109 31.32 -11.32 13.84
N LEU A 110 30.46 -10.82 14.73
CA LEU A 110 29.06 -11.24 14.81
C LEU A 110 28.33 -10.94 13.50
N LEU A 111 28.50 -9.73 12.97
CA LEU A 111 27.95 -9.33 11.67
C LEU A 111 28.46 -10.22 10.53
N ARG A 112 29.74 -10.60 10.52
CA ARG A 112 30.26 -11.53 9.49
C ARG A 112 29.69 -12.95 9.62
N ALA A 113 29.50 -13.43 10.85
CA ALA A 113 29.03 -14.79 11.11
C ALA A 113 27.59 -15.01 10.62
N GLU A 114 26.74 -13.99 10.71
CA GLU A 114 25.37 -14.02 10.21
C GLU A 114 25.30 -14.12 8.68
N PHE A 115 26.21 -13.46 7.97
CA PHE A 115 26.27 -13.46 6.50
C PHE A 115 27.09 -14.61 5.91
N ALA A 116 27.85 -15.34 6.72
CA ALA A 116 28.65 -16.49 6.27
C ALA A 116 27.79 -17.65 5.71
N GLY A 117 26.49 -17.68 6.01
CA GLY A 117 25.53 -18.66 5.49
C GLY A 117 24.91 -18.31 4.13
N ILE A 118 25.07 -17.07 3.65
CA ILE A 118 24.41 -16.57 2.45
C ILE A 118 25.38 -16.65 1.27
N SER A 119 25.13 -17.56 0.33
CA SER A 119 26.03 -17.81 -0.83
C SER A 119 25.52 -17.24 -2.15
N THR A 120 24.28 -16.72 -2.19
CA THR A 120 23.63 -16.11 -3.35
C THR A 120 22.55 -15.12 -2.88
N GLY A 121 22.53 -13.91 -3.43
CA GLY A 121 21.51 -12.87 -3.12
C GLY A 121 21.95 -11.47 -3.53
N THR A 122 20.97 -10.59 -3.77
CA THR A 122 21.16 -9.14 -4.05
C THR A 122 20.67 -8.39 -2.82
N LEU A 123 21.54 -7.58 -2.19
CA LEU A 123 21.20 -6.69 -1.08
C LEU A 123 20.55 -5.43 -1.66
N VAL A 124 19.27 -5.20 -1.39
CA VAL A 124 18.61 -3.92 -1.64
C VAL A 124 18.86 -3.04 -0.42
N VAL A 125 19.68 -2.00 -0.58
CA VAL A 125 19.85 -0.98 0.47
C VAL A 125 18.71 0.01 0.29
N ASP A 126 17.52 -0.40 0.73
CA ASP A 126 16.44 0.55 0.92
C ASP A 126 16.63 1.20 2.29
N ALA A 127 16.56 2.52 2.34
CA ALA A 127 16.71 3.30 3.55
C ALA A 127 15.44 3.19 4.39
N LEU A 128 15.13 1.99 4.87
CA LEU A 128 14.01 1.75 5.78
C LEU A 128 14.35 2.39 7.13
N SER A 129 13.80 3.59 7.40
CA SER A 129 13.43 4.12 8.73
C SER A 129 13.84 5.58 8.92
N ILE A 130 12.89 6.47 8.66
CA ILE A 130 12.51 7.54 9.59
C ILE A 130 11.06 7.87 9.31
N ALA A 131 10.20 7.88 10.33
CA ALA A 131 8.82 8.36 10.20
C ALA A 131 8.76 9.65 9.35
N GLY A 132 7.99 9.64 8.27
CA GLY A 132 8.07 10.65 7.23
C GLY A 132 7.13 10.35 6.06
N GLU A 133 7.12 11.22 5.07
CA GLU A 133 6.48 10.90 3.79
C GLU A 133 7.55 10.50 2.80
N ASP A 134 7.60 9.22 2.47
CA ASP A 134 8.65 8.67 1.61
C ASP A 134 8.19 8.52 0.16
N THR A 135 9.17 8.38 -0.74
CA THR A 135 8.90 8.23 -2.18
C THR A 135 9.63 7.01 -2.73
N PRO A 136 9.30 5.79 -2.29
CA PRO A 136 9.96 4.60 -2.80
C PRO A 136 9.66 4.40 -4.29
N VAL A 137 10.70 4.04 -5.05
CA VAL A 137 10.62 3.87 -6.51
C VAL A 137 11.21 2.51 -6.90
N GLY A 138 10.39 1.69 -7.55
CA GLY A 138 10.80 0.45 -8.21
C GLY A 138 11.60 0.68 -9.49
N THR A 139 12.07 -0.41 -10.05
CA THR A 139 12.87 -0.50 -11.26
C THR A 139 12.03 -0.98 -12.44
N ASP A 140 12.66 -1.27 -13.58
CA ASP A 140 11.95 -1.80 -14.75
C ASP A 140 11.72 -3.34 -14.67
N GLY A 141 11.94 -3.97 -13.52
CA GLY A 141 11.74 -5.41 -13.31
C GLY A 141 10.76 -5.69 -12.17
N ASP A 142 10.42 -6.96 -11.97
CA ASP A 142 9.52 -7.38 -10.89
C ASP A 142 10.11 -7.02 -9.52
N ASP A 143 9.53 -6.03 -8.85
CA ASP A 143 9.98 -5.50 -7.56
C ASP A 143 9.05 -5.89 -6.40
N VAL A 144 9.62 -5.96 -5.20
CA VAL A 144 8.87 -6.14 -3.95
C VAL A 144 9.24 -5.00 -3.01
N LEU A 145 8.28 -4.13 -2.74
CA LEU A 145 8.43 -2.92 -1.94
C LEU A 145 7.51 -2.98 -0.72
N THR A 146 7.98 -2.44 0.40
CA THR A 146 7.17 -2.31 1.62
C THR A 146 7.17 -0.84 2.03
N GLY A 147 5.99 -0.30 2.33
CA GLY A 147 5.83 1.07 2.85
C GLY A 147 6.45 1.23 4.24
N THR A 148 6.71 2.47 4.63
CA THR A 148 7.23 2.80 5.95
C THR A 148 6.10 3.13 6.91
N VAL A 149 6.31 4.04 7.86
CA VAL A 149 5.25 4.58 8.70
C VAL A 149 5.04 6.04 8.33
N GLY A 150 3.79 6.42 8.10
CA GLY A 150 3.46 7.71 7.50
C GLY A 150 2.98 7.55 6.07
N SER A 151 2.60 8.66 5.46
CA SER A 151 2.04 8.69 4.10
C SER A 151 3.13 8.61 3.03
N ASP A 152 3.12 7.58 2.20
CA ASP A 152 4.14 7.36 1.15
C ASP A 152 3.60 7.67 -0.28
N ASP A 153 4.43 8.19 -1.19
CA ASP A 153 4.15 8.29 -2.65
C ASP A 153 5.05 7.33 -3.45
N VAL A 154 4.52 6.11 -3.64
CA VAL A 154 5.20 4.95 -4.19
C VAL A 154 5.01 4.83 -5.71
N ARG A 155 6.07 4.47 -6.44
CA ARG A 155 6.02 4.17 -7.88
C ARG A 155 6.73 2.85 -8.20
N LEU A 156 6.02 1.83 -8.66
CA LEU A 156 6.62 0.50 -8.94
C LEU A 156 7.26 0.39 -10.33
N ALA A 157 6.78 1.21 -11.28
CA ALA A 157 7.32 1.38 -12.64
C ALA A 157 6.93 0.29 -13.63
N THR A 158 7.83 -0.62 -14.03
CA THR A 158 7.44 -1.71 -14.94
C THR A 158 7.90 -3.04 -14.39
N GLY A 159 7.11 -4.09 -14.57
CA GLY A 159 7.35 -5.36 -13.90
C GLY A 159 6.03 -5.88 -13.35
N ASN A 160 6.01 -7.11 -12.87
CA ASN A 160 4.90 -7.56 -12.03
C ASN A 160 5.31 -7.29 -10.59
N ASP A 161 4.84 -6.17 -10.05
CA ASP A 161 5.36 -5.63 -8.80
C ASP A 161 4.46 -5.99 -7.62
N ALA A 162 5.04 -6.01 -6.42
CA ALA A 162 4.32 -6.21 -5.18
C ALA A 162 4.59 -5.06 -4.21
N PHE A 163 3.53 -4.43 -3.71
CA PHE A 163 3.60 -3.45 -2.64
C PHE A 163 2.72 -3.84 -1.46
N ALA A 164 3.25 -3.65 -0.25
CA ALA A 164 2.45 -3.68 0.97
C ALA A 164 2.83 -2.51 1.90
N ALA A 165 1.86 -1.78 2.40
CA ALA A 165 2.11 -0.79 3.45
C ALA A 165 2.71 -1.44 4.70
N GLY A 166 3.44 -0.64 5.48
CA GLY A 166 4.14 -1.08 6.68
C GLY A 166 3.20 -1.67 7.75
N GLN A 167 3.68 -2.66 8.50
CA GLN A 167 2.92 -3.20 9.63
C GLN A 167 2.67 -2.12 10.69
N GLY A 168 1.40 -1.84 10.99
CA GLY A 168 1.02 -0.81 11.97
C GLY A 168 1.10 0.61 11.44
N ASP A 169 1.30 0.77 10.13
CA ASP A 169 1.17 2.05 9.47
C ASP A 169 -0.29 2.50 9.44
N LEU A 170 -0.49 3.80 9.58
CA LEU A 170 -1.78 4.50 9.52
C LEU A 170 -1.70 5.66 8.51
N GLY A 171 -0.66 5.69 7.69
CA GLY A 171 -0.41 6.69 6.66
C GLY A 171 -1.44 6.63 5.55
N ASP A 172 -1.82 7.79 5.03
CA ASP A 172 -2.60 7.88 3.79
C ASP A 172 -1.63 7.74 2.60
N ASP A 173 -1.55 6.56 1.97
CA ASP A 173 -0.55 6.27 0.94
C ASP A 173 -1.04 6.60 -0.47
N THR A 174 -0.11 6.88 -1.39
CA THR A 174 -0.36 6.92 -2.83
C THR A 174 0.56 5.92 -3.53
N VAL A 175 -0.01 4.89 -4.14
CA VAL A 175 0.76 3.84 -4.82
C VAL A 175 0.42 3.77 -6.29
N ARG A 176 1.44 3.73 -7.14
CA ARG A 176 1.30 3.57 -8.60
C ARG A 176 2.05 2.32 -9.04
N GLY A 177 1.33 1.30 -9.49
CA GLY A 177 1.89 0.07 -10.04
C GLY A 177 2.67 0.36 -11.32
N GLY A 178 1.97 0.70 -12.38
CA GLY A 178 2.59 1.13 -13.63
C GLY A 178 2.29 0.15 -14.74
N SER A 179 3.27 -0.62 -15.19
CA SER A 179 3.08 -1.60 -16.27
C SER A 179 3.46 -3.01 -15.85
N GLY A 180 2.57 -3.97 -16.06
CA GLY A 180 2.71 -5.36 -15.65
C GLY A 180 1.63 -5.67 -14.62
N ASN A 181 1.59 -6.92 -14.16
CA ASN A 181 0.51 -7.38 -13.29
C ASN A 181 0.89 -7.13 -11.82
N ASP A 182 0.38 -6.05 -11.26
CA ASP A 182 0.82 -5.57 -9.95
C ASP A 182 -0.09 -6.07 -8.82
N THR A 183 0.49 -6.28 -7.64
CA THR A 183 -0.24 -6.60 -6.40
C THR A 183 0.03 -5.53 -5.35
N ILE A 184 -0.97 -4.71 -5.03
CA ILE A 184 -0.83 -3.55 -4.16
C ILE A 184 -1.78 -3.68 -2.96
N ASN A 185 -1.25 -3.47 -1.76
CA ASN A 185 -2.01 -3.40 -0.51
C ASN A 185 -1.70 -2.09 0.24
N GLY A 186 -2.69 -1.19 0.32
CA GLY A 186 -2.59 0.11 0.98
C GLY A 186 -2.58 0.04 2.51
N GLY A 187 -3.12 -1.02 3.10
CA GLY A 187 -2.99 -1.24 4.54
C GLY A 187 -4.03 -0.47 5.35
N SER A 188 -3.61 0.52 6.14
CA SER A 188 -4.54 1.37 6.91
C SER A 188 -4.24 2.82 6.62
N GLY A 189 -5.27 3.63 6.42
CA GLY A 189 -5.10 4.97 5.88
C GLY A 189 -6.19 5.26 4.87
N GLN A 190 -6.26 6.49 4.37
CA GLN A 190 -7.04 6.81 3.18
C GLN A 190 -6.13 6.75 1.97
N ASP A 191 -6.07 5.59 1.34
CA ASP A 191 -5.07 5.30 0.33
C ASP A 191 -5.56 5.64 -1.07
N VAL A 192 -4.61 5.95 -1.97
CA VAL A 192 -4.85 6.18 -3.38
C VAL A 192 -4.02 5.20 -4.20
N LEU A 193 -4.69 4.17 -4.72
CA LEU A 193 -4.03 3.07 -5.42
C LEU A 193 -4.34 3.10 -6.92
N PHE A 194 -3.30 3.02 -7.75
CA PHE A 194 -3.42 2.90 -9.19
C PHE A 194 -2.70 1.62 -9.65
N GLY A 195 -3.42 0.68 -10.27
CA GLY A 195 -2.84 -0.51 -10.88
C GLY A 195 -2.04 -0.12 -12.13
N GLY A 196 -2.73 0.42 -13.13
CA GLY A 196 -2.11 0.99 -14.32
C GLY A 196 -2.42 0.18 -15.56
N SER A 197 -1.43 -0.52 -16.11
CA SER A 197 -1.64 -1.43 -17.23
C SER A 197 -1.15 -2.81 -16.86
N GLY A 198 -2.02 -3.81 -16.95
CA GLY A 198 -1.76 -5.17 -16.54
C GLY A 198 -3.02 -5.70 -15.89
N GLU A 199 -3.04 -6.98 -15.55
CA GLU A 199 -4.10 -7.53 -14.71
C GLU A 199 -3.67 -7.36 -13.25
N ASP A 200 -4.23 -6.34 -12.59
CA ASP A 200 -3.77 -5.85 -11.29
C ASP A 200 -4.65 -6.36 -10.13
N VAL A 201 -4.06 -6.46 -8.95
CA VAL A 201 -4.75 -6.78 -7.69
C VAL A 201 -4.52 -5.65 -6.69
N LEU A 202 -5.57 -4.91 -6.38
CA LEU A 202 -5.54 -3.76 -5.47
C LEU A 202 -6.38 -4.06 -4.23
N ARG A 203 -5.81 -3.82 -3.05
CA ARG A 203 -6.52 -3.86 -1.77
C ARG A 203 -6.31 -2.54 -1.03
N GLY A 204 -7.40 -1.82 -0.75
CA GLY A 204 -7.40 -0.59 0.04
C GLY A 204 -7.02 -0.90 1.49
N GLY A 205 -7.91 -1.57 2.20
CA GLY A 205 -7.65 -2.04 3.56
C GLY A 205 -8.55 -1.34 4.57
N TRP A 206 -7.99 -0.58 5.50
CA TRP A 206 -8.76 0.20 6.47
C TRP A 206 -8.73 1.68 6.13
N GLY A 207 -9.86 2.27 5.78
CA GLY A 207 -9.99 3.70 5.73
C GLY A 207 -11.01 4.15 4.71
N SER A 208 -10.66 4.99 3.77
CA SER A 208 -11.62 5.44 2.74
C SER A 208 -10.82 5.69 1.49
N ASP A 209 -10.74 4.63 0.70
CA ASP A 209 -9.70 4.48 -0.29
C ASP A 209 -10.20 4.87 -1.67
N LEU A 210 -9.29 5.34 -2.52
CA LEU A 210 -9.52 5.58 -3.92
C LEU A 210 -8.69 4.60 -4.73
N MET A 211 -9.35 3.70 -5.45
CA MET A 211 -8.66 2.71 -6.28
C MET A 211 -9.03 2.82 -7.75
N LYS A 212 -8.05 2.61 -8.61
CA LYS A 212 -8.20 2.52 -10.06
C LYS A 212 -7.46 1.33 -10.63
N GLY A 213 -8.19 0.45 -11.32
CA GLY A 213 -7.64 -0.75 -11.95
C GLY A 213 -6.80 -0.38 -13.15
N GLY A 214 -7.44 -0.01 -14.25
CA GLY A 214 -6.72 0.33 -15.46
C GLY A 214 -7.46 -0.09 -16.72
N ARG A 215 -6.76 -0.71 -17.66
CA ARG A 215 -7.32 -1.05 -18.98
C ARG A 215 -7.58 -2.54 -19.20
N GLN A 216 -7.18 -3.38 -18.27
CA GLN A 216 -7.29 -4.83 -18.37
C GLN A 216 -8.08 -5.36 -17.18
N ALA A 217 -8.26 -6.67 -17.09
CA ALA A 217 -9.10 -7.27 -16.07
C ALA A 217 -8.44 -7.19 -14.69
N ASP A 218 -8.99 -6.39 -13.80
CA ASP A 218 -8.42 -6.10 -12.49
C ASP A 218 -9.27 -6.66 -11.34
N VAL A 219 -8.66 -6.86 -10.18
CA VAL A 219 -9.33 -7.24 -8.92
C VAL A 219 -9.11 -6.15 -7.88
N LEU A 220 -10.18 -5.46 -7.48
CA LEU A 220 -10.13 -4.34 -6.55
C LEU A 220 -11.00 -4.63 -5.31
N ILE A 221 -10.40 -4.53 -4.11
CA ILE A 221 -11.04 -4.85 -2.84
C ILE A 221 -10.88 -3.68 -1.86
N GLY A 222 -11.98 -2.97 -1.55
CA GLY A 222 -11.97 -1.81 -0.65
C GLY A 222 -11.73 -2.21 0.81
N ALA A 223 -12.47 -3.22 1.25
CA ALA A 223 -12.41 -3.83 2.56
C ALA A 223 -13.13 -3.05 3.68
N GLN A 224 -12.52 -2.09 4.37
CA GLN A 224 -13.16 -1.36 5.46
C GLN A 224 -13.20 0.14 5.20
N GLY A 225 -14.38 0.70 5.41
CA GLY A 225 -14.71 2.11 5.35
C GLY A 225 -15.31 2.52 4.02
N ARG A 226 -15.26 3.80 3.66
CA ARG A 226 -16.04 4.31 2.52
C ARG A 226 -15.13 4.47 1.31
N ASP A 227 -15.21 3.50 0.43
CA ASP A 227 -14.28 3.37 -0.69
C ASP A 227 -14.87 3.90 -1.99
N THR A 228 -14.00 4.33 -2.88
CA THR A 228 -14.32 4.70 -4.25
C THR A 228 -13.45 3.89 -5.20
N ILE A 229 -14.08 2.97 -5.92
CA ILE A 229 -13.40 1.98 -6.74
C ILE A 229 -13.80 2.19 -8.21
N TYR A 230 -12.80 2.31 -9.08
CA TYR A 230 -12.97 2.36 -10.53
C TYR A 230 -12.23 1.18 -11.18
N GLY A 231 -12.93 0.25 -11.83
CA GLY A 231 -12.30 -0.78 -12.67
C GLY A 231 -11.66 -0.15 -13.92
N GLU A 232 -12.34 0.84 -14.49
CA GLU A 232 -12.00 1.58 -15.71
C GLU A 232 -12.29 0.79 -16.99
N GLY A 233 -11.41 -0.08 -17.45
CA GLY A 233 -11.71 -0.93 -18.59
C GLY A 233 -11.12 -2.30 -18.42
N GLY A 234 -11.81 -3.33 -18.88
CA GLY A 234 -11.43 -4.70 -18.52
C GLY A 234 -12.68 -5.49 -18.16
N ALA A 235 -12.50 -6.74 -17.75
CA ALA A 235 -13.58 -7.50 -17.12
C ALA A 235 -13.24 -7.57 -15.63
N ASP A 236 -13.68 -6.57 -14.89
CA ASP A 236 -13.14 -6.28 -13.56
C ASP A 236 -13.95 -6.96 -12.47
N ARG A 237 -13.28 -7.23 -11.34
CA ARG A 237 -13.93 -7.70 -10.12
C ARG A 237 -13.76 -6.66 -9.03
N LEU A 238 -14.86 -6.00 -8.66
CA LEU A 238 -14.91 -4.98 -7.62
C LEU A 238 -15.64 -5.51 -6.38
N ASP A 239 -15.05 -5.32 -5.21
CA ASP A 239 -15.62 -5.66 -3.91
C ASP A 239 -15.47 -4.45 -2.97
N GLY A 240 -16.56 -3.76 -2.64
CA GLY A 240 -16.55 -2.59 -1.75
C GLY A 240 -16.15 -2.99 -0.33
N GLY A 241 -16.77 -4.03 0.21
CA GLY A 241 -16.47 -4.54 1.53
C GLY A 241 -17.45 -4.00 2.55
N ALA A 242 -16.99 -3.24 3.54
CA ALA A 242 -17.83 -2.70 4.60
C ALA A 242 -17.75 -1.18 4.62
N GLY A 243 -18.89 -0.50 4.55
CA GLY A 243 -19.01 0.94 4.48
C GLY A 243 -19.91 1.34 3.32
N ASN A 244 -20.03 2.64 3.06
CA ASN A 244 -20.95 3.12 2.02
C ASN A 244 -20.16 3.42 0.76
N ASP A 245 -20.04 2.46 -0.14
CA ASP A 245 -19.06 2.48 -1.20
C ASP A 245 -19.59 3.04 -2.52
N ARG A 246 -18.66 3.50 -3.35
CA ARG A 246 -18.92 3.88 -4.74
C ARG A 246 -18.12 2.98 -5.66
N LEU A 247 -18.80 2.12 -6.40
CA LEU A 247 -18.19 1.14 -7.29
C LEU A 247 -18.55 1.45 -8.75
N VAL A 248 -17.56 1.58 -9.61
CA VAL A 248 -17.72 1.87 -11.04
C VAL A 248 -16.91 0.85 -11.83
N GLY A 249 -17.58 -0.10 -12.49
CA GLY A 249 -16.94 -1.10 -13.35
C GLY A 249 -16.20 -0.42 -14.49
N GLY A 250 -16.95 0.26 -15.37
CA GLY A 250 -16.39 1.06 -16.44
C GLY A 250 -16.74 0.46 -17.78
N SER A 251 -15.78 -0.09 -18.53
CA SER A 251 -16.07 -0.79 -19.78
C SER A 251 -15.65 -2.25 -19.72
N GLY A 252 -16.58 -3.16 -20.04
CA GLY A 252 -16.34 -4.58 -20.20
C GLY A 252 -17.37 -5.39 -19.44
N HIS A 253 -17.00 -6.56 -18.93
CA HIS A 253 -17.96 -7.47 -18.28
C HIS A 253 -17.62 -7.58 -16.81
N ASP A 254 -18.17 -6.68 -16.02
CA ASP A 254 -17.72 -6.45 -14.66
C ASP A 254 -18.55 -7.24 -13.64
N THR A 255 -17.91 -7.65 -12.56
CA THR A 255 -18.56 -8.24 -11.40
C THR A 255 -18.38 -7.30 -10.21
N ILE A 256 -19.49 -6.74 -9.73
CA ILE A 256 -19.49 -5.72 -8.67
C ILE A 256 -20.26 -6.23 -7.46
N LEU A 257 -19.61 -6.23 -6.30
CA LEU A 257 -20.18 -6.53 -5.00
C LEU A 257 -20.07 -5.28 -4.11
N GLY A 258 -21.21 -4.72 -3.70
CA GLY A 258 -21.26 -3.59 -2.74
C GLY A 258 -20.72 -4.00 -1.38
N GLY A 259 -21.39 -4.98 -0.76
CA GLY A 259 -20.97 -5.53 0.52
C GLY A 259 -21.92 -5.09 1.63
N ALA A 260 -21.39 -4.52 2.71
CA ALA A 260 -22.17 -4.09 3.85
C ALA A 260 -22.21 -2.57 3.93
N GLY A 261 -23.39 -1.97 3.79
CA GLY A 261 -23.54 -0.52 3.85
C GLY A 261 -24.52 -0.05 2.80
N ILE A 262 -24.59 1.25 2.57
CA ILE A 262 -25.43 1.81 1.50
C ILE A 262 -24.54 2.14 0.32
N ASP A 263 -24.51 1.25 -0.65
CA ASP A 263 -23.57 1.28 -1.76
C ASP A 263 -24.17 1.89 -3.02
N ARG A 264 -23.30 2.37 -3.89
CA ARG A 264 -23.65 2.93 -5.20
C ARG A 264 -22.87 2.22 -6.30
N LEU A 265 -23.58 1.39 -7.04
CA LEU A 265 -23.02 0.50 -8.05
C LEU A 265 -23.34 1.03 -9.45
N PHE A 266 -22.30 1.19 -10.26
CA PHE A 266 -22.37 1.52 -11.68
C PHE A 266 -21.64 0.40 -12.42
N GLY A 267 -22.36 -0.45 -13.16
CA GLY A 267 -21.73 -1.44 -14.05
C GLY A 267 -20.90 -0.72 -15.11
N GLY A 268 -21.57 0.14 -15.87
CA GLY A 268 -20.94 0.92 -16.92
C GLY A 268 -21.34 0.34 -18.26
N ASN A 269 -20.43 0.31 -19.23
CA ASN A 269 -20.67 -0.28 -20.53
C ASN A 269 -20.35 -1.77 -20.49
N GLY A 270 -21.31 -2.62 -20.83
CA GLY A 270 -21.08 -4.01 -21.17
C GLY A 270 -22.12 -4.89 -20.52
N ASN A 271 -21.75 -6.05 -19.99
CA ASN A 271 -22.75 -6.97 -19.45
C ASN A 271 -22.30 -7.35 -18.05
N ASP A 272 -22.85 -6.68 -17.07
CA ASP A 272 -22.31 -6.64 -15.72
C ASP A 272 -23.17 -7.47 -14.75
N SER A 273 -22.53 -8.00 -13.71
CA SER A 273 -23.18 -8.71 -12.62
C SER A 273 -23.04 -7.91 -11.33
N LEU A 274 -24.17 -7.41 -10.83
CA LEU A 274 -24.23 -6.52 -9.67
C LEU A 274 -24.90 -7.21 -8.48
N VAL A 275 -24.31 -7.05 -7.29
CA VAL A 275 -24.86 -7.45 -5.99
C VAL A 275 -24.70 -6.27 -5.04
N GLY A 276 -25.79 -5.74 -4.52
CA GLY A 276 -25.76 -4.65 -3.53
C GLY A 276 -25.18 -5.15 -2.21
N GLY A 277 -25.95 -5.97 -1.50
CA GLY A 277 -25.49 -6.64 -0.29
C GLY A 277 -26.43 -6.38 0.88
N ALA A 278 -25.90 -5.89 2.00
CA ALA A 278 -26.72 -5.56 3.17
C ALA A 278 -27.09 -4.08 3.17
N GLN A 279 -28.31 -3.76 3.63
CA GLN A 279 -28.90 -2.41 3.58
C GLN A 279 -29.35 -1.99 2.17
N ALA A 280 -29.73 -0.72 2.01
CA ALA A 280 -30.47 -0.23 0.86
C ALA A 280 -29.54 0.39 -0.19
N ASP A 281 -29.18 -0.37 -1.22
CA ASP A 281 -28.20 0.02 -2.24
C ASP A 281 -28.80 0.75 -3.44
N TYR A 282 -27.95 1.35 -4.27
CA TYR A 282 -28.33 2.04 -5.49
C TYR A 282 -27.62 1.42 -6.70
N PHE A 283 -28.39 0.85 -7.62
CA PHE A 283 -27.92 0.38 -8.93
C PHE A 283 -28.21 1.46 -9.98
N ILE A 284 -27.16 2.00 -10.60
CA ILE A 284 -27.25 3.25 -11.36
C ILE A 284 -26.92 3.01 -12.82
N PHE A 285 -27.92 3.23 -13.68
CA PHE A 285 -27.83 2.94 -15.11
C PHE A 285 -27.83 4.23 -15.93
N ARG A 286 -26.90 4.34 -16.89
CA ARG A 286 -26.69 5.53 -17.72
C ARG A 286 -26.21 5.12 -19.11
N GLY A 287 -26.68 5.80 -20.15
CA GLY A 287 -26.16 5.60 -21.51
C GLY A 287 -26.32 4.16 -22.00
N ASN A 288 -25.29 3.64 -22.69
CA ASN A 288 -25.30 2.28 -23.25
C ASN A 288 -24.74 1.28 -22.24
N PHE A 289 -25.56 0.94 -21.25
CA PHE A 289 -25.14 0.08 -20.14
C PHE A 289 -25.04 -1.40 -20.50
N GLY A 290 -25.69 -1.83 -21.58
CA GLY A 290 -25.69 -3.21 -22.08
C GLY A 290 -26.65 -4.13 -21.32
N ASP A 291 -26.31 -5.43 -21.20
CA ASP A 291 -27.20 -6.45 -20.62
C ASP A 291 -26.75 -6.86 -19.21
N ASP A 292 -27.30 -6.18 -18.22
CA ASP A 292 -26.87 -6.28 -16.83
C ASP A 292 -27.77 -7.19 -16.00
N THR A 293 -27.19 -7.80 -14.99
CA THR A 293 -27.87 -8.71 -14.05
C THR A 293 -27.69 -8.23 -12.62
N ILE A 294 -28.80 -8.07 -11.89
CA ILE A 294 -28.82 -7.78 -10.46
C ILE A 294 -29.24 -9.02 -9.70
N ARG A 295 -28.48 -9.41 -8.68
CA ARG A 295 -28.77 -10.54 -7.80
C ARG A 295 -29.09 -10.04 -6.40
N GLY A 296 -30.08 -10.67 -5.77
CA GLY A 296 -30.42 -10.39 -4.37
C GLY A 296 -31.25 -9.13 -4.15
N PHE A 297 -31.76 -8.50 -5.21
CA PHE A 297 -32.59 -7.30 -5.15
C PHE A 297 -33.82 -7.52 -4.24
N ALA A 298 -33.90 -6.77 -3.15
CA ALA A 298 -34.98 -6.77 -2.18
C ALA A 298 -35.95 -5.60 -2.41
N SER A 299 -37.03 -5.88 -3.14
CA SER A 299 -38.19 -4.98 -3.17
C SER A 299 -38.89 -4.98 -1.79
N ARG A 300 -38.91 -3.81 -1.13
CA ARG A 300 -39.53 -3.46 0.19
C ARG A 300 -38.69 -3.74 1.47
N SER A 301 -38.80 -2.78 2.42
CA SER A 301 -38.05 -2.54 3.69
C SER A 301 -36.52 -2.57 3.58
N ASP A 302 -35.86 -1.41 3.79
CA ASP A 302 -34.45 -1.16 3.44
C ASP A 302 -34.15 -1.47 1.96
N ALA A 303 -35.14 -1.15 1.10
CA ALA A 303 -35.18 -1.56 -0.29
C ALA A 303 -34.12 -0.87 -1.14
N GLU A 304 -33.44 -1.65 -1.97
CA GLU A 304 -32.53 -1.14 -2.99
C GLU A 304 -33.28 -0.28 -4.01
N LYS A 305 -32.52 0.48 -4.80
CA LYS A 305 -33.03 1.45 -5.77
C LYS A 305 -32.38 1.20 -7.12
N ILE A 306 -33.20 1.18 -8.15
CA ILE A 306 -32.76 1.24 -9.55
C ILE A 306 -32.88 2.70 -10.00
N ASP A 307 -31.75 3.34 -10.23
CA ASP A 307 -31.68 4.73 -10.64
C ASP A 307 -31.62 4.83 -12.18
N LEU A 308 -32.77 5.18 -12.76
CA LEU A 308 -33.00 5.32 -14.20
C LEU A 308 -32.94 6.78 -14.68
N ARG A 309 -32.52 7.74 -13.84
CA ARG A 309 -32.47 9.19 -14.18
C ARG A 309 -31.61 9.55 -15.39
N GLY A 310 -30.77 8.65 -15.88
CA GLY A 310 -30.03 8.85 -17.13
C GLY A 310 -30.28 7.78 -18.18
N VAL A 311 -31.43 7.12 -18.11
CA VAL A 311 -32.03 6.29 -19.16
C VAL A 311 -33.20 7.09 -19.73
N SER A 312 -32.96 7.86 -20.80
CA SER A 312 -33.92 8.83 -21.35
C SER A 312 -35.19 8.21 -21.93
N GLU A 313 -35.15 6.90 -22.14
CA GLU A 313 -36.18 6.10 -22.80
C GLU A 313 -37.31 5.75 -21.84
N ILE A 314 -37.05 5.78 -20.53
CA ILE A 314 -38.00 5.41 -19.48
C ILE A 314 -38.30 6.67 -18.66
N SER A 315 -39.43 7.33 -18.92
CA SER A 315 -39.68 8.66 -18.36
C SER A 315 -40.25 8.67 -16.94
N ASP A 316 -41.01 7.64 -16.59
CA ASP A 316 -41.64 7.50 -15.28
C ASP A 316 -42.09 6.05 -15.02
N LEU A 317 -42.70 5.80 -13.87
CA LEU A 317 -43.16 4.47 -13.47
C LEU A 317 -44.24 3.90 -14.39
N SER A 318 -45.14 4.72 -14.93
CA SER A 318 -46.21 4.23 -15.81
C SER A 318 -45.62 3.77 -17.13
N ASP A 319 -44.68 4.56 -17.67
CA ASP A 319 -43.94 4.20 -18.88
C ASP A 319 -43.12 2.92 -18.68
N LEU A 320 -42.40 2.81 -17.56
CA LEU A 320 -41.69 1.59 -17.18
C LEU A 320 -42.62 0.37 -17.19
N GLN A 321 -43.75 0.45 -16.49
CA GLN A 321 -44.69 -0.66 -16.32
C GLN A 321 -45.41 -1.06 -17.62
N ASP A 322 -45.76 -0.09 -18.45
CA ASP A 322 -46.53 -0.33 -19.68
C ASP A 322 -45.64 -0.80 -20.84
N ASN A 323 -44.39 -0.33 -20.92
CA ASN A 323 -43.56 -0.47 -22.12
C ASN A 323 -42.23 -1.21 -21.91
N HIS A 324 -41.67 -1.19 -20.70
CA HIS A 324 -40.26 -1.60 -20.48
C HIS A 324 -40.10 -2.77 -19.52
N LEU A 325 -41.07 -3.04 -18.65
CA LEU A 325 -41.01 -4.08 -17.63
C LEU A 325 -41.73 -5.36 -18.09
N THR A 326 -41.00 -6.48 -18.07
CA THR A 326 -41.53 -7.80 -18.44
C THR A 326 -41.09 -8.88 -17.45
N GLN A 327 -41.83 -9.98 -17.38
CA GLN A 327 -41.45 -11.16 -16.59
C GLN A 327 -40.85 -12.22 -17.52
N ASP A 328 -39.64 -12.70 -17.22
CA ASP A 328 -39.04 -13.88 -17.86
C ASP A 328 -38.74 -14.96 -16.81
N GLY A 329 -39.53 -16.03 -16.83
CA GLY A 329 -39.46 -17.06 -15.79
C GLY A 329 -39.66 -16.45 -14.40
N SER A 330 -38.66 -16.56 -13.53
CA SER A 330 -38.65 -15.98 -12.18
C SER A 330 -37.99 -14.60 -12.09
N ASN A 331 -37.65 -13.98 -13.22
CA ASN A 331 -36.89 -12.73 -13.24
C ASN A 331 -37.74 -11.59 -13.80
N ALA A 332 -37.62 -10.42 -13.20
CA ALA A 332 -38.11 -9.18 -13.79
C ALA A 332 -37.05 -8.64 -14.74
N MET A 333 -37.47 -8.20 -15.93
CA MET A 333 -36.60 -7.66 -16.96
C MET A 333 -37.06 -6.26 -17.34
N ILE A 334 -36.14 -5.30 -17.32
CA ILE A 334 -36.34 -3.93 -17.79
C ILE A 334 -35.53 -3.78 -19.08
N ALA A 335 -36.18 -3.45 -20.19
CA ALA A 335 -35.51 -3.19 -21.46
C ALA A 335 -35.68 -1.72 -21.85
N ASP A 336 -34.62 -1.01 -22.21
CA ASP A 336 -34.68 0.41 -22.56
C ASP A 336 -35.21 0.67 -23.99
N GLY A 337 -35.34 -0.37 -24.81
CA GLY A 337 -35.75 -0.27 -26.21
C GLY A 337 -34.64 0.12 -27.19
N GLN A 338 -33.41 0.34 -26.71
CA GLN A 338 -32.20 0.55 -27.52
C GLN A 338 -31.27 -0.66 -27.55
N GLY A 339 -31.64 -1.72 -26.84
CA GLY A 339 -30.91 -2.99 -26.80
C GLY A 339 -30.12 -3.19 -25.52
N ASN A 340 -30.37 -2.39 -24.48
CA ASN A 340 -29.84 -2.59 -23.15
C ASN A 340 -30.93 -3.20 -22.24
N THR A 341 -30.55 -4.10 -21.35
CA THR A 341 -31.46 -4.79 -20.44
C THR A 341 -30.94 -4.84 -19.02
N ILE A 342 -31.85 -4.78 -18.04
CA ILE A 342 -31.57 -4.99 -16.63
C ILE A 342 -32.40 -6.19 -16.20
N THR A 343 -31.74 -7.26 -15.78
CA THR A 343 -32.38 -8.49 -15.31
C THR A 343 -32.27 -8.59 -13.79
N LEU A 344 -33.40 -8.55 -13.09
CA LEU A 344 -33.48 -8.76 -11.64
C LEU A 344 -33.74 -10.24 -11.35
N LEU A 345 -32.71 -10.96 -10.93
CA LEU A 345 -32.83 -12.41 -10.73
C LEU A 345 -33.72 -12.74 -9.54
N GLY A 346 -34.73 -13.59 -9.78
CA GLY A 346 -35.63 -14.07 -8.73
C GLY A 346 -36.65 -13.05 -8.24
N VAL A 347 -36.83 -11.94 -8.96
CA VAL A 347 -37.80 -10.89 -8.64
C VAL A 347 -39.04 -11.05 -9.52
N ASP A 348 -40.23 -10.97 -8.89
CA ASP A 348 -41.51 -10.89 -9.61
C ASP A 348 -41.81 -9.42 -9.93
N VAL A 349 -42.20 -9.11 -11.17
CA VAL A 349 -42.56 -7.75 -11.60
C VAL A 349 -43.67 -7.13 -10.76
N ASN A 350 -44.55 -7.92 -10.15
CA ASN A 350 -45.64 -7.44 -9.30
C ASN A 350 -45.19 -7.01 -7.90
N ASP A 351 -43.96 -7.36 -7.50
CA ASP A 351 -43.38 -6.91 -6.24
C ASP A 351 -42.74 -5.52 -6.35
N LEU A 352 -42.46 -5.07 -7.57
CA LEU A 352 -41.86 -3.78 -7.87
C LEU A 352 -42.88 -2.64 -7.81
N ASP A 353 -42.53 -1.57 -7.09
CA ASP A 353 -43.36 -0.37 -6.96
C ASP A 353 -42.57 0.94 -7.11
N ALA A 354 -43.26 2.08 -6.99
CA ALA A 354 -42.65 3.40 -7.14
C ALA A 354 -41.45 3.64 -6.22
N GLY A 355 -41.40 2.95 -5.08
CA GLY A 355 -40.31 3.04 -4.13
C GLY A 355 -39.02 2.43 -4.64
N ASP A 356 -39.04 1.53 -5.62
CA ASP A 356 -37.85 0.80 -6.10
C ASP A 356 -37.08 1.56 -7.19
N PHE A 357 -37.65 2.65 -7.72
CA PHE A 357 -37.11 3.34 -8.89
C PHE A 357 -36.87 4.83 -8.63
N LEU A 358 -35.86 5.39 -9.31
CA LEU A 358 -35.64 6.83 -9.43
C LEU A 358 -35.68 7.20 -10.91
N PHE A 359 -36.51 8.18 -11.28
CA PHE A 359 -36.68 8.71 -12.65
C PHE A 359 -36.20 10.15 -12.76
#